data_AF-A0A956D3K1-F1
#
_entry.id   AF-A0A956D3K1-F1
#
_cell.length_a   1.000
_cell.length_b   1.000
_cell.length_c   1.000
_cell.angle_alpha   90.00
_cell.angle_beta   90.00
_cell.angle_gamma   90.00
#
_symmetry.space_group_name_H-M   'P 1'
#
loop_
_entity.id
_entity.type
_entity.pdbx_description
1 polymer ?
#
loop_
_entity_poly.entity_id
_entity_poly.type
_entity_poly.pdbx_seq_one_letter_code
_entity_poly.pdbx_strand_id
1 'polypeptide(L)'
;MRPRDVPGYLRDLVLRLLPHAAPTGLIAIGDPGPDAPVLLTGNYALTVRRLREALRGHDAWLLCANSRGINVWCAAGGGHLTHHDIISVLRTSGVADRVAHRDLVLPQLAATGVERRAITEVTGWTTRWGPARLEDLPAFLDRGRRVKKHERSMRFPLWERMEMAVMWLAPMLLLGAPIAGAAAGIAAAATGALGVIAVVAGLFALTPWLPHGRGARTAVFAGWGLVSAGLGVGALAALGALSAGAVTAVLVFTLAGTAILMVDFAGTTPWLASTVNTLGNEARIELVEERCTGAADCVLVCPREVLEMDGRARKVRVVRPDQCIECGACVVQCPSDALRFRFADGRVAEPETLRTTRMNMLGRRTVRVDE
;
A
#
# COMPACT_ATOMS: atom_id res chain seq x y z
N MET A 1 3.15 7.20 21.63
CA MET A 1 2.01 6.30 21.86
C MET A 1 1.74 6.21 23.35
N ARG A 2 0.49 6.39 23.81
CA ARG A 2 0.18 6.24 25.25
C ARG A 2 0.08 4.74 25.58
N PRO A 3 0.43 4.28 26.78
CA PRO A 3 0.36 2.86 27.15
C PRO A 3 -1.02 2.22 26.88
N ARG A 4 -2.10 2.99 27.08
CA ARG A 4 -3.49 2.56 26.81
C ARG A 4 -3.81 2.29 25.34
N ASP A 5 -3.03 2.85 24.41
CA ASP A 5 -3.26 2.71 22.96
C ASP A 5 -2.55 1.45 22.41
N VAL A 6 -1.64 0.85 23.18
CA VAL A 6 -0.80 -0.30 22.79
C VAL A 6 -1.63 -1.54 22.42
N PRO A 7 -2.66 -1.96 23.18
CA PRO A 7 -3.46 -3.14 22.80
C PRO A 7 -4.16 -2.96 21.45
N GLY A 8 -4.67 -1.76 21.18
CA GLY A 8 -5.27 -1.42 19.89
C GLY A 8 -4.24 -1.43 18.76
N TYR A 9 -3.06 -0.86 18.98
CA TYR A 9 -1.99 -0.90 17.99
C TYR A 9 -1.53 -2.33 17.67
N LEU A 10 -1.32 -3.17 18.69
CA LEU A 10 -0.94 -4.58 18.51
C LEU A 10 -2.01 -5.37 17.76
N ARG A 11 -3.29 -5.21 18.13
CA ARG A 11 -4.41 -5.86 17.44
C ARG A 11 -4.40 -5.50 15.96
N ASP A 12 -4.31 -4.22 15.62
CA ASP A 12 -4.35 -3.80 14.22
C ASP A 12 -3.06 -4.16 13.45
N LEU A 13 -1.92 -4.35 14.13
CA LEU A 13 -0.68 -4.84 13.52
C LEU A 13 -0.77 -6.34 13.20
N VAL A 14 -1.29 -7.14 14.13
CA VAL A 14 -1.48 -8.59 13.98
C VAL A 14 -2.59 -8.90 12.96
N LEU A 15 -3.70 -8.17 13.02
CA LEU A 15 -4.85 -8.35 12.13
C LEU A 15 -4.76 -7.46 10.89
N ARG A 16 -3.57 -6.93 10.56
CA ARG A 16 -3.38 -5.96 9.46
C ARG A 16 -3.82 -6.51 8.10
N LEU A 17 -3.68 -7.83 7.89
CA LEU A 17 -4.12 -8.53 6.68
C LEU A 17 -5.64 -8.66 6.56
N LEU A 18 -6.39 -8.48 7.66
CA LEU A 18 -7.83 -8.63 7.68
C LEU A 18 -8.53 -7.27 7.56
N PRO A 19 -9.55 -7.15 6.69
CA PRO A 19 -10.38 -5.96 6.64
C PRO A 19 -11.06 -5.73 7.99
N HIS A 20 -10.92 -4.53 8.53
CA HIS A 20 -11.62 -4.14 9.76
C HIS A 20 -11.99 -2.66 9.70
N ALA A 21 -13.30 -2.43 9.68
CA ALA A 21 -13.88 -1.13 9.37
C ALA A 21 -14.10 -0.29 10.63
N ALA A 22 -13.82 1.01 10.52
CA ALA A 22 -14.32 2.04 11.41
C ALA A 22 -15.65 2.60 10.88
N PRO A 23 -16.41 3.34 11.71
CA PRO A 23 -17.58 4.07 11.25
C PRO A 23 -17.25 5.06 10.12
N THR A 24 -18.14 5.18 9.15
CA THR A 24 -18.08 6.18 8.08
C THR A 24 -18.70 7.51 8.51
N GLY A 25 -18.51 8.55 7.71
CA GLY A 25 -19.11 9.87 7.93
C GLY A 25 -18.10 10.92 8.36
N LEU A 26 -18.57 11.96 9.06
CA LEU A 26 -17.75 13.10 9.46
C LEU A 26 -17.22 12.94 10.88
N ILE A 27 -15.91 13.08 11.05
CA ILE A 27 -15.22 12.99 12.34
C ILE A 27 -14.52 14.33 12.61
N ALA A 28 -14.81 14.94 13.76
CA ALA A 28 -14.10 16.12 14.23
C ALA A 28 -12.73 15.73 14.82
N ILE A 29 -11.67 16.43 14.41
CA ILE A 29 -10.36 16.42 15.04
C ILE A 29 -10.13 17.77 15.70
N GLY A 30 -9.84 17.78 17.01
CA GLY A 30 -9.75 19.02 17.77
C GLY A 30 -11.13 19.67 17.93
N ASP A 31 -11.17 20.99 17.75
CA ASP A 31 -12.38 21.82 17.73
C ASP A 31 -12.50 22.54 16.37
N PRO A 32 -12.87 21.83 15.29
CA PRO A 32 -12.84 22.38 13.94
C PRO A 32 -13.97 23.37 13.68
N GLY A 33 -13.57 24.63 13.44
CA GLY A 33 -14.45 25.70 12.98
C GLY A 33 -14.79 25.67 11.48
N PRO A 34 -15.51 26.69 10.98
CA PRO A 34 -15.97 26.76 9.58
C PRO A 34 -14.86 26.83 8.52
N ASP A 35 -13.66 27.30 8.89
CA ASP A 35 -12.50 27.42 8.01
C ASP A 35 -11.54 26.20 8.12
N ALA A 36 -11.89 25.23 8.97
CA ALA A 36 -11.06 24.05 9.20
C ALA A 36 -10.99 23.16 7.95
N PRO A 37 -9.80 22.61 7.62
CA PRO A 37 -9.61 21.79 6.45
C PRO A 37 -10.45 20.50 6.49
N VAL A 38 -11.02 20.13 5.34
CA VAL A 38 -11.68 18.84 5.15
C VAL A 38 -10.71 17.84 4.50
N LEU A 39 -10.47 16.73 5.21
CA LEU A 39 -9.53 15.68 4.83
C LEU A 39 -10.30 14.39 4.54
N LEU A 40 -10.08 13.77 3.38
CA LEU A 40 -10.65 12.47 3.06
C LEU A 40 -9.79 11.34 3.64
N THR A 41 -10.44 10.28 4.12
CA THR A 41 -9.83 8.96 4.30
C THR A 41 -10.81 7.84 3.94
N GLY A 42 -10.30 6.60 3.88
CA GLY A 42 -11.12 5.39 3.90
C GLY A 42 -11.34 4.89 5.33
N ASN A 43 -12.36 4.07 5.54
CA ASN A 43 -12.77 3.57 6.85
C ASN A 43 -11.95 2.37 7.38
N TYR A 44 -10.70 2.20 6.97
CA TYR A 44 -9.82 1.22 7.63
C TYR A 44 -9.43 1.71 9.02
N ALA A 45 -9.73 0.93 10.06
CA ALA A 45 -9.63 1.44 11.44
C ALA A 45 -8.21 1.86 11.82
N LEU A 46 -7.19 1.12 11.40
CA LEU A 46 -5.79 1.50 11.59
C LEU A 46 -5.45 2.84 10.93
N THR A 47 -5.92 3.07 9.69
CA THR A 47 -5.73 4.34 8.98
C THR A 47 -6.37 5.50 9.74
N VAL A 48 -7.64 5.34 10.13
CA VAL A 48 -8.37 6.38 10.87
C VAL A 48 -7.68 6.69 12.19
N ARG A 49 -7.23 5.67 12.93
CA ARG A 49 -6.52 5.87 14.20
C ARG A 49 -5.19 6.59 14.02
N ARG A 50 -4.37 6.19 13.03
CA ARG A 50 -3.10 6.86 12.75
C ARG A 50 -3.33 8.31 12.36
N LEU A 51 -4.33 8.61 11.52
CA LEU A 51 -4.72 9.97 11.17
C LEU A 51 -5.06 10.82 12.39
N ARG A 52 -5.91 10.29 13.29
CA ARG A 52 -6.27 10.99 14.54
C ARG A 52 -5.07 11.25 15.44
N GLU A 53 -4.08 10.35 15.44
CA GLU A 53 -2.85 10.54 16.22
C GLU A 53 -1.91 11.57 15.58
N ALA A 54 -1.76 11.54 14.24
CA ALA A 54 -0.90 12.47 13.51
C ALA A 54 -1.44 13.91 13.53
N LEU A 55 -2.76 14.08 13.55
CA LEU A 55 -3.43 15.39 13.59
C LEU A 55 -3.67 15.90 15.03
N ARG A 56 -3.00 15.33 16.04
CA ARG A 56 -3.10 15.86 17.41
C ARG A 56 -2.51 17.27 17.45
N GLY A 57 -3.31 18.22 17.92
CA GLY A 57 -2.94 19.64 17.96
C GLY A 57 -3.38 20.43 16.73
N HIS A 58 -4.12 19.80 15.80
CA HIS A 58 -4.70 20.45 14.64
C HIS A 58 -6.22 20.31 14.66
N ASP A 59 -6.90 21.37 14.22
CA ASP A 59 -8.34 21.36 14.02
C ASP A 59 -8.65 21.00 12.56
N ALA A 60 -9.38 19.90 12.35
CA ALA A 60 -9.72 19.42 11.02
C ALA A 60 -11.00 18.58 10.99
N TRP A 61 -11.68 18.59 9.85
CA TRP A 61 -12.78 17.69 9.54
C TRP A 61 -12.26 16.47 8.79
N LEU A 62 -12.35 15.28 9.40
CA LEU A 62 -11.99 14.02 8.75
C LEU A 62 -13.24 13.37 8.16
N LEU A 63 -13.32 13.36 6.83
CA LEU A 63 -14.38 12.73 6.05
C LEU A 63 -14.02 11.28 5.73
N CYS A 64 -14.69 10.34 6.38
CA CYS A 64 -14.38 8.92 6.34
C CYS A 64 -15.31 8.17 5.38
N ALA A 65 -14.83 7.90 4.16
CA ALA A 65 -15.56 7.13 3.15
C ALA A 65 -15.51 5.63 3.41
N ASN A 66 -16.48 4.88 2.90
CA ASN A 66 -16.48 3.42 3.00
C ASN A 66 -15.39 2.83 2.09
N SER A 67 -14.34 2.27 2.68
CA SER A 67 -13.30 1.52 1.98
C SER A 67 -13.37 0.02 2.29
N ARG A 68 -14.52 -0.46 2.81
CA ARG A 68 -14.75 -1.84 3.25
C ARG A 68 -13.75 -2.31 4.32
N GLY A 69 -13.21 -1.38 5.11
CA GLY A 69 -12.16 -1.69 6.08
C GLY A 69 -10.82 -2.09 5.44
N ILE A 70 -10.55 -1.65 4.21
CA ILE A 70 -9.28 -1.88 3.50
C ILE A 70 -8.50 -0.56 3.45
N ASN A 71 -7.17 -0.62 3.56
CA ASN A 71 -6.31 0.55 3.49
C ASN A 71 -6.50 1.34 2.18
N VAL A 72 -6.19 2.64 2.18
CA VAL A 72 -6.51 3.57 1.09
C VAL A 72 -6.00 3.10 -0.28
N TRP A 73 -4.74 2.65 -0.36
CA TRP A 73 -4.14 2.25 -1.63
C TRP A 73 -4.80 0.98 -2.17
N CYS A 74 -4.86 -0.07 -1.36
CA CYS A 74 -5.46 -1.34 -1.76
C CYS A 74 -6.94 -1.18 -2.10
N ALA A 75 -7.68 -0.37 -1.32
CA ALA A 75 -9.08 -0.08 -1.59
C ALA A 75 -9.27 0.67 -2.92
N ALA A 76 -8.46 1.69 -3.20
CA ALA A 76 -8.55 2.42 -4.46
C ALA A 76 -8.18 1.53 -5.67
N GLY A 77 -7.08 0.78 -5.57
CA GLY A 77 -6.65 -0.12 -6.64
C GLY A 77 -7.62 -1.29 -6.89
N GLY A 78 -8.26 -1.78 -5.84
CA GLY A 78 -9.26 -2.85 -5.89
C GLY A 78 -10.69 -2.39 -6.18
N GLY A 79 -10.95 -1.07 -6.26
CA GLY A 79 -12.29 -0.54 -6.53
C GLY A 79 -13.24 -0.57 -5.33
N HIS A 80 -12.70 -0.58 -4.12
CA HIS A 80 -13.44 -0.46 -2.87
C HIS A 80 -13.42 0.97 -2.30
N LEU A 81 -12.64 1.87 -2.89
CA LEU A 81 -12.64 3.30 -2.60
C LEU A 81 -12.51 4.07 -3.91
N THR A 82 -13.64 4.55 -4.42
CA THR A 82 -13.77 5.23 -5.71
C THR A 82 -14.22 6.67 -5.54
N HIS A 83 -14.30 7.42 -6.64
CA HIS A 83 -14.89 8.75 -6.60
C HIS A 83 -16.38 8.72 -6.22
N HIS A 84 -17.13 7.67 -6.54
CA HIS A 84 -18.53 7.51 -6.11
C HIS A 84 -18.66 7.39 -4.58
N ASP A 85 -17.78 6.63 -3.94
CA ASP A 85 -17.76 6.50 -2.48
C ASP A 85 -17.49 7.86 -1.80
N ILE A 86 -16.64 8.68 -2.43
CA ILE A 86 -16.32 10.04 -1.97
C ILE A 86 -17.50 10.99 -2.16
N ILE A 87 -18.14 10.96 -3.33
CA ILE A 87 -19.34 11.76 -3.63
C ILE A 87 -20.46 11.40 -2.66
N SER A 88 -20.66 10.11 -2.39
CA SER A 88 -21.66 9.60 -1.45
C SER A 88 -21.42 10.14 -0.04
N VAL A 89 -20.20 10.03 0.49
CA VAL A 89 -19.91 10.53 1.86
C VAL A 89 -19.92 12.06 1.93
N LEU A 90 -19.51 12.77 0.87
CA LEU A 90 -19.64 14.24 0.81
C LEU A 90 -21.10 14.69 0.95
N ARG A 91 -22.03 14.01 0.28
CA ARG A 91 -23.45 14.32 0.30
C ARG A 91 -24.16 13.91 1.60
N THR A 92 -23.76 12.78 2.19
CA THR A 92 -24.46 12.18 3.34
C THR A 92 -23.90 12.60 4.69
N SER A 93 -22.67 13.11 4.75
CA SER A 93 -21.99 13.43 6.02
C SER A 93 -22.39 14.76 6.67
N GLY A 94 -23.08 15.64 5.93
CA GLY A 94 -23.40 17.00 6.39
C GLY A 94 -22.20 17.95 6.44
N VAL A 95 -21.03 17.58 5.90
CA VAL A 95 -19.83 18.43 5.94
C VAL A 95 -20.02 19.77 5.25
N ALA A 96 -20.88 19.83 4.22
CA ALA A 96 -21.20 21.05 3.49
C ALA A 96 -21.81 22.16 4.37
N ASP A 97 -22.46 21.78 5.47
CA ASP A 97 -23.09 22.69 6.44
C ASP A 97 -22.15 23.04 7.61
N ARG A 98 -20.98 22.38 7.69
CA ARG A 98 -19.99 22.58 8.76
C ARG A 98 -18.84 23.49 8.35
N VAL A 99 -18.61 23.68 7.05
CA VAL A 99 -17.51 24.51 6.54
C VAL A 99 -18.01 25.59 5.57
N ALA A 100 -17.35 26.75 5.60
CA ALA A 100 -17.65 27.90 4.74
C ALA A 100 -17.12 27.74 3.30
N HIS A 101 -16.35 26.68 3.04
CA HIS A 101 -15.68 26.43 1.76
C HIS A 101 -16.10 25.10 1.12
N ARG A 102 -15.61 24.85 -0.09
CA ARG A 102 -15.81 23.61 -0.85
C ARG A 102 -14.46 23.07 -1.32
N ASP A 103 -13.59 22.80 -0.35
CA ASP A 103 -12.22 22.30 -0.58
C ASP A 103 -12.04 20.96 0.14
N LEU A 104 -11.60 19.94 -0.61
CA LEU A 104 -11.34 18.60 -0.08
C LEU A 104 -9.89 18.17 -0.36
N VAL A 105 -9.18 17.75 0.68
CA VAL A 105 -7.85 17.15 0.55
C VAL A 105 -7.99 15.63 0.44
N LEU A 106 -7.48 15.07 -0.64
CA LEU A 106 -7.48 13.64 -0.92
C LEU A 106 -6.13 13.01 -0.58
N PRO A 107 -6.08 11.77 -0.07
CA PRO A 107 -4.83 11.04 0.07
C PRO A 107 -4.26 10.69 -1.30
N GLN A 108 -2.99 11.02 -1.56
CA GLN A 108 -2.35 10.83 -2.87
C GLN A 108 -2.45 9.38 -3.38
N LEU A 109 -2.34 8.40 -2.48
CA LEU A 109 -2.36 6.98 -2.82
C LEU A 109 -3.74 6.47 -3.26
N ALA A 110 -4.80 7.28 -3.16
CA ALA A 110 -6.10 6.95 -3.74
C ALA A 110 -6.19 7.24 -5.25
N ALA A 111 -5.19 7.89 -5.83
CA ALA A 111 -5.15 8.27 -7.25
C ALA A 111 -5.25 7.09 -8.24
N THR A 112 -5.09 5.85 -7.77
CA THR A 112 -5.26 4.63 -8.57
C THR A 112 -6.72 4.31 -8.89
N GLY A 113 -7.68 4.83 -8.12
CA GLY A 113 -9.12 4.54 -8.29
C GLY A 113 -10.06 5.73 -8.07
N VAL A 114 -9.52 6.88 -7.66
CA VAL A 114 -10.28 8.12 -7.40
C VAL A 114 -10.00 9.15 -8.46
N GLU A 115 -11.03 9.55 -9.20
CA GLU A 115 -10.96 10.58 -10.23
C GLU A 115 -11.43 11.93 -9.68
N ARG A 116 -10.50 12.88 -9.54
CA ARG A 116 -10.77 14.21 -8.98
C ARG A 116 -11.77 15.03 -9.78
N ARG A 117 -11.72 14.90 -11.11
CA ARG A 117 -12.58 15.64 -12.04
C ARG A 117 -14.04 15.27 -11.84
N ALA A 118 -14.35 13.97 -11.83
CA ALA A 118 -15.68 13.45 -11.55
C ALA A 118 -16.25 13.99 -10.22
N ILE A 119 -15.44 14.03 -9.14
CA ILE A 119 -15.89 14.62 -7.86
C ILE A 119 -16.23 16.09 -8.02
N THR A 120 -15.37 16.85 -8.70
CA THR A 120 -15.51 18.31 -8.86
C THR A 120 -16.73 18.63 -9.71
N GLU A 121 -16.94 17.92 -10.82
CA GLU A 121 -18.07 18.06 -11.74
C GLU A 121 -19.41 17.75 -11.06
N VAL A 122 -19.46 16.71 -10.23
CA VAL A 122 -20.71 16.24 -9.61
C VAL A 122 -21.07 16.98 -8.32
N THR A 123 -20.08 17.52 -7.61
CA THR A 123 -20.29 18.09 -6.25
C THR A 123 -19.94 19.57 -6.13
N GLY A 124 -19.19 20.14 -7.09
CA GLY A 124 -18.65 21.49 -6.99
C GLY A 124 -17.50 21.64 -5.98
N TRP A 125 -17.06 20.55 -5.33
CA TRP A 125 -15.92 20.59 -4.41
C TRP A 125 -14.61 20.57 -5.18
N THR A 126 -13.74 21.54 -4.89
CA THR A 126 -12.38 21.56 -5.38
C THR A 126 -11.55 20.50 -4.64
N THR A 127 -10.97 19.57 -5.38
CA THR A 127 -10.15 18.49 -4.80
C THR A 127 -8.67 18.68 -5.06
N ARG A 128 -7.85 18.44 -4.02
CA ARG A 128 -6.38 18.51 -4.11
C ARG A 128 -5.74 17.29 -3.48
N TRP A 129 -4.61 16.84 -4.04
CA TRP A 129 -3.82 15.77 -3.44
C TRP A 129 -3.05 16.32 -2.23
N GLY A 130 -3.18 15.65 -1.09
CA GLY A 130 -2.31 15.81 0.06
C GLY A 130 -0.97 15.07 -0.12
N PRO A 131 -0.15 15.00 0.93
CA PRO A 131 1.11 14.25 0.89
C PRO A 131 0.86 12.74 0.76
N ALA A 132 1.88 12.03 0.28
CA ALA A 132 1.87 10.57 0.20
C ALA A 132 1.92 9.92 1.60
N ARG A 133 2.65 10.55 2.54
CA ARG A 133 2.75 10.06 3.91
C ARG A 133 1.99 10.90 4.91
N LEU A 134 1.53 10.22 5.95
CA LEU A 134 0.77 10.80 7.03
C LEU A 134 1.60 11.76 7.88
N GLU A 135 2.89 11.48 8.08
CA GLU A 135 3.75 12.29 8.95
C GLU A 135 4.01 13.69 8.38
N ASP A 136 3.81 13.86 7.07
CA ASP A 136 4.00 15.15 6.39
C ASP A 136 2.71 15.99 6.40
N LEU A 137 1.60 15.43 6.90
CA LEU A 137 0.26 16.06 6.90
C LEU A 137 0.14 17.26 7.86
N PRO A 138 0.66 17.25 9.10
CA PRO A 138 0.60 18.42 9.98
C PRO A 138 1.30 19.64 9.35
N ALA A 139 2.56 19.46 8.93
CA ALA A 139 3.32 20.51 8.27
C ALA A 139 2.66 20.96 6.95
N PHE A 140 1.90 20.09 6.28
CA PHE A 140 1.11 20.41 5.09
C PHE A 140 -0.03 21.37 5.39
N LEU A 141 -0.72 21.16 6.51
CA LEU A 141 -1.78 22.05 6.96
C LEU A 141 -1.21 23.41 7.36
N ASP A 142 -0.11 23.44 8.13
CA ASP A 142 0.51 24.67 8.64
C ASP A 142 0.97 25.61 7.51
N ARG A 143 1.38 25.05 6.36
CA ARG A 143 1.84 25.83 5.18
C ARG A 143 0.74 26.12 4.15
N GLY A 144 -0.53 26.04 4.54
CA GLY A 144 -1.65 26.38 3.67
C GLY A 144 -1.92 25.35 2.57
N ARG A 145 -1.76 24.06 2.88
CA ARG A 145 -2.16 22.94 2.01
C ARG A 145 -1.41 22.87 0.66
N ARG A 146 -0.10 23.14 0.68
CA ARG A 146 0.80 23.03 -0.50
C ARG A 146 1.77 21.87 -0.32
N VAL A 147 1.76 20.89 -1.22
CA VAL A 147 2.66 19.70 -1.17
C VAL A 147 4.03 20.05 -1.75
N LYS A 148 5.12 19.69 -1.05
CA LYS A 148 6.51 19.76 -1.52
C LYS A 148 6.87 18.50 -2.32
N LYS A 149 7.84 18.60 -3.23
CA LYS A 149 8.26 17.48 -4.11
C LYS A 149 8.55 16.19 -3.32
N HIS A 150 9.33 16.27 -2.25
CA HIS A 150 9.73 15.09 -1.46
C HIS A 150 8.60 14.45 -0.65
N GLU A 151 7.45 15.12 -0.49
CA GLU A 151 6.29 14.59 0.24
C GLU A 151 5.37 13.77 -0.67
N ARG A 152 5.71 13.68 -1.97
CA ARG A 152 4.99 12.86 -2.94
C ARG A 152 5.49 11.43 -2.99
N SER A 153 6.67 11.14 -2.43
CA SER A 153 7.33 9.84 -2.56
C SER A 153 7.24 8.98 -1.30
N MET A 154 7.16 7.66 -1.50
CA MET A 154 7.15 6.68 -0.41
C MET A 154 8.58 6.28 -0.02
N ARG A 155 8.94 6.57 1.24
CA ARG A 155 10.30 6.40 1.81
C ARG A 155 10.60 5.00 2.34
N PHE A 156 9.59 4.26 2.80
CA PHE A 156 9.69 2.90 3.36
C PHE A 156 10.93 2.63 4.26
N PRO A 157 11.16 3.42 5.33
CA PRO A 157 12.24 3.22 6.28
C PRO A 157 12.17 1.86 6.98
N LEU A 158 13.25 1.48 7.67
CA LEU A 158 13.39 0.16 8.30
C LEU A 158 12.22 -0.18 9.23
N TRP A 159 11.73 0.78 10.01
CA TRP A 159 10.63 0.52 10.94
C TRP A 159 9.31 0.17 10.23
N GLU A 160 8.98 0.81 9.10
CA GLU A 160 7.80 0.46 8.28
C GLU A 160 7.96 -0.93 7.65
N ARG A 161 9.20 -1.27 7.25
CA ARG A 161 9.55 -2.61 6.75
C ARG A 161 9.35 -3.67 7.83
N MET A 162 9.73 -3.37 9.07
CA MET A 162 9.50 -4.27 10.20
C MET A 162 8.02 -4.38 10.57
N GLU A 163 7.22 -3.33 10.41
CA GLU A 163 5.76 -3.47 10.56
C GLU A 163 5.18 -4.50 9.56
N MET A 164 5.68 -4.51 8.32
CA MET A 164 5.23 -5.50 7.32
C MET A 164 5.73 -6.91 7.67
N ALA A 165 6.97 -7.02 8.18
CA ALA A 165 7.50 -8.29 8.68
C ALA A 165 6.63 -8.86 9.81
N VAL A 166 6.25 -8.04 10.80
CA VAL A 166 5.39 -8.48 11.92
C VAL A 166 4.02 -8.90 11.43
N MET A 167 3.43 -8.17 10.47
CA MET A 167 2.15 -8.54 9.85
C MET A 167 2.18 -9.96 9.26
N TRP A 168 3.28 -10.36 8.61
CA TRP A 168 3.45 -11.71 8.07
C TRP A 168 3.81 -12.74 9.14
N LEU A 169 4.68 -12.36 10.08
CA LEU A 169 5.11 -13.25 11.16
C LEU A 169 3.96 -13.67 12.07
N ALA A 170 3.04 -12.75 12.39
CA ALA A 170 1.95 -13.05 13.31
C ALA A 170 1.12 -14.29 12.89
N PRO A 171 0.50 -14.36 11.70
CA PRO A 171 -0.23 -15.56 11.28
C PRO A 171 0.68 -16.77 11.08
N MET A 172 1.91 -16.59 10.56
CA MET A 172 2.85 -17.71 10.35
C MET A 172 3.23 -18.39 11.67
N LEU A 173 3.50 -17.61 12.71
CA LEU A 173 3.89 -18.13 14.02
C LEU A 173 2.68 -18.66 14.80
N LEU A 174 1.55 -17.95 14.77
CA LEU A 174 0.32 -18.37 15.45
C LEU A 174 -0.24 -19.69 14.91
N LEU A 175 -0.05 -19.97 13.62
CA LEU A 175 -0.51 -21.22 13.00
C LEU A 175 0.60 -22.28 12.96
N GLY A 176 1.81 -21.92 12.54
CA GLY A 176 2.88 -22.88 12.30
C GLY A 176 3.56 -23.41 13.56
N ALA A 177 3.76 -22.57 14.59
CA ALA A 177 4.46 -23.01 15.79
C ALA A 177 3.68 -24.06 16.61
N PRO A 178 2.34 -23.94 16.81
CA PRO A 178 1.56 -24.99 17.44
C PRO A 178 1.58 -26.31 16.66
N ILE A 179 1.51 -26.25 15.33
CA ILE A 179 1.57 -27.44 14.46
C ILE A 179 2.92 -28.14 14.60
N ALA A 180 4.03 -27.39 14.50
CA ALA A 180 5.37 -27.93 14.69
C ALA A 180 5.59 -28.49 16.11
N GLY A 181 5.04 -27.82 17.12
CA GLY A 181 5.12 -28.23 18.51
C GLY A 181 4.35 -29.52 18.80
N ALA A 182 3.15 -29.66 18.25
CA ALA A 182 2.37 -30.88 18.35
C ALA A 182 3.02 -32.05 17.59
N ALA A 183 3.65 -31.78 16.44
CA ALA A 183 4.27 -32.80 15.61
C ALA A 183 5.62 -33.31 16.15
N ALA A 184 6.45 -32.42 16.71
CA ALA A 184 7.85 -32.76 17.03
C ALA A 184 8.40 -32.06 18.30
N GLY A 185 7.52 -31.53 19.15
CA GLY A 185 7.88 -30.95 20.44
C GLY A 185 8.28 -29.47 20.39
N ILE A 186 8.41 -28.88 21.58
CA ILE A 186 8.62 -27.42 21.73
C ILE A 186 9.93 -26.92 21.13
N ALA A 187 10.97 -27.76 21.12
CA ALA A 187 12.25 -27.43 20.51
C ALA A 187 12.11 -27.20 19.00
N ALA A 188 11.38 -28.08 18.29
CA ALA A 188 11.12 -27.92 16.87
C ALA A 188 10.24 -26.68 16.56
N ALA A 189 9.25 -26.41 17.41
CA ALA A 189 8.43 -25.21 17.29
C ALA A 189 9.27 -23.92 17.44
N ALA A 190 10.11 -23.85 18.48
CA ALA A 190 10.91 -22.66 18.78
C ALA A 190 11.99 -22.41 17.71
N THR A 191 12.69 -23.45 17.25
CA THR A 191 13.74 -23.30 16.24
C THR A 191 13.17 -23.07 14.84
N GLY A 192 12.03 -23.68 14.51
CA GLY A 192 11.27 -23.36 13.31
C GLY A 192 10.78 -21.90 13.31
N ALA A 193 10.22 -21.44 14.44
CA ALA A 193 9.82 -20.05 14.61
C ALA A 193 11.00 -19.08 14.45
N LEU A 194 12.17 -19.41 15.01
CA LEU A 194 13.40 -18.63 14.82
C LEU A 194 13.80 -18.54 13.35
N GLY A 195 13.77 -19.66 12.62
CA GLY A 195 14.05 -19.69 11.18
C GLY A 195 13.09 -18.80 10.39
N VAL A 196 11.78 -18.88 10.70
CA VAL A 196 10.75 -18.04 10.07
C VAL A 196 10.92 -16.56 10.41
N ILE A 197 11.24 -16.22 11.67
CA ILE A 197 11.55 -14.84 12.09
C ILE A 197 12.75 -14.31 11.30
N ALA A 198 13.83 -15.07 11.21
CA ALA A 198 15.04 -14.68 10.51
C ALA A 198 14.79 -14.39 9.03
N VAL A 199 14.03 -15.24 8.34
CA VAL A 199 13.75 -15.07 6.91
C VAL A 199 12.82 -13.90 6.64
N VAL A 200 11.72 -13.77 7.38
CA VAL A 200 10.75 -12.69 7.17
C VAL A 200 11.40 -11.35 7.52
N ALA A 201 11.99 -11.22 8.71
CA ALA A 201 12.65 -9.99 9.13
C ALA A 201 13.84 -9.65 8.23
N GLY A 202 14.65 -10.64 7.84
CA GLY A 202 15.79 -10.45 6.95
C GLY A 202 15.39 -9.95 5.57
N LEU A 203 14.38 -10.57 4.94
CA LEU A 203 13.88 -10.14 3.62
C LEU A 203 13.34 -8.71 3.63
N PHE A 204 12.55 -8.33 4.64
CA PHE A 204 12.06 -6.96 4.78
C PHE A 204 13.17 -5.96 5.16
N ALA A 205 14.13 -6.35 5.98
CA ALA A 205 15.26 -5.50 6.35
C ALA A 205 16.18 -5.25 5.15
N LEU A 206 16.37 -6.26 4.28
CA LEU A 206 17.31 -6.20 3.18
C LEU A 206 16.67 -5.84 1.83
N THR A 207 15.35 -5.63 1.78
CA THR A 207 14.61 -5.24 0.57
C THR A 207 15.31 -4.18 -0.29
N PRO A 208 15.89 -3.07 0.25
CA PRO A 208 16.56 -2.07 -0.58
C PRO A 208 17.71 -2.61 -1.44
N TRP A 209 18.33 -3.72 -1.03
CA TRP A 209 19.51 -4.30 -1.67
C TRP A 209 19.23 -5.63 -2.37
N LEU A 210 18.00 -6.14 -2.28
CA LEU A 210 17.65 -7.37 -2.99
C LEU A 210 17.47 -7.09 -4.49
N PRO A 211 17.91 -7.99 -5.38
CA PRO A 211 17.60 -7.88 -6.79
C PRO A 211 16.13 -8.26 -7.03
N HIS A 212 15.39 -7.41 -7.74
CA HIS A 212 13.93 -7.53 -7.90
C HIS A 212 13.46 -8.03 -9.28
N GLY A 213 14.38 -8.37 -10.20
CA GLY A 213 14.02 -8.98 -11.48
C GLY A 213 13.46 -10.39 -11.29
N ARG A 214 12.58 -10.87 -12.19
CA ARG A 214 11.88 -12.16 -12.07
C ARG A 214 12.80 -13.35 -11.79
N GLY A 215 13.89 -13.48 -12.55
CA GLY A 215 14.88 -14.57 -12.37
C GLY A 215 15.66 -14.44 -11.06
N ALA A 216 16.03 -13.21 -10.70
CA ALA A 216 16.73 -12.95 -9.45
C ALA A 216 15.83 -13.17 -8.22
N ARG A 217 14.54 -12.88 -8.33
CA ARG A 217 13.55 -13.04 -7.25
C ARG A 217 13.43 -14.50 -6.81
N THR A 218 13.19 -15.42 -7.75
CA THR A 218 13.07 -16.85 -7.41
C THR A 218 14.35 -17.35 -6.73
N ALA A 219 15.52 -16.94 -7.23
CA ALA A 219 16.81 -17.27 -6.62
C ALA A 219 16.97 -16.66 -5.21
N VAL A 220 16.56 -15.39 -5.02
CA VAL A 220 16.59 -14.71 -3.72
C VAL A 220 15.73 -15.48 -2.72
N PHE A 221 14.46 -15.73 -3.00
CA PHE A 221 13.59 -16.43 -2.06
C PHE A 221 14.01 -17.88 -1.81
N ALA A 222 14.47 -18.60 -2.84
CA ALA A 222 15.00 -19.95 -2.66
C ALA A 222 16.25 -19.95 -1.75
N GLY A 223 17.20 -19.04 -2.00
CA GLY A 223 18.39 -18.88 -1.17
C GLY A 223 18.04 -18.51 0.28
N TRP A 224 17.12 -17.57 0.47
CA TRP A 224 16.63 -17.17 1.79
C TRP A 224 15.87 -18.29 2.52
N GLY A 225 15.11 -19.11 1.79
CA GLY A 225 14.47 -20.31 2.33
C GLY A 225 15.49 -21.35 2.82
N LEU A 226 16.56 -21.57 2.08
CA LEU A 226 17.66 -22.45 2.49
C LEU A 226 18.39 -21.92 3.73
N VAL A 227 18.65 -20.60 3.78
CA VAL A 227 19.25 -19.96 4.96
C VAL A 227 18.33 -20.11 6.18
N SER A 228 17.02 -19.87 6.01
CA SER A 228 16.00 -20.04 7.06
C SER A 228 15.99 -21.46 7.62
N ALA A 229 15.93 -22.45 6.73
CA ALA A 229 15.95 -23.86 7.06
C ALA A 229 17.24 -24.26 7.79
N GLY A 230 18.39 -23.80 7.27
CA GLY A 230 19.70 -24.05 7.87
C GLY A 230 19.83 -23.44 9.27
N LEU A 231 19.32 -22.22 9.49
CA LEU A 231 19.29 -21.58 10.81
C LEU A 231 18.40 -22.36 11.79
N GLY A 232 17.22 -22.79 11.35
CA GLY A 232 16.31 -23.59 12.19
C GLY A 232 16.93 -24.93 12.58
N VAL A 233 17.48 -25.67 11.62
CA VAL A 233 18.13 -26.97 11.87
C VAL A 233 19.41 -26.82 12.69
N GLY A 234 20.21 -25.77 12.43
CA GLY A 234 21.40 -25.46 13.22
C GLY A 234 21.07 -25.12 14.68
N ALA A 235 20.00 -24.34 14.91
CA ALA A 235 19.51 -24.07 16.26
C ALA A 235 18.99 -25.35 16.95
N LEU A 236 18.32 -26.23 16.19
CA LEU A 236 17.88 -27.53 16.71
C LEU A 236 19.07 -28.43 17.12
N ALA A 237 20.14 -28.42 16.33
CA ALA A 237 21.40 -29.10 16.65
C ALA A 237 22.06 -28.52 17.91
N ALA A 238 22.12 -27.19 18.03
CA ALA A 238 22.68 -26.51 19.20
C ALA A 238 21.92 -26.84 20.50
N LEU A 239 20.62 -27.12 20.40
CA LEU A 239 19.79 -27.55 21.54
C LEU A 239 19.88 -29.06 21.83
N GLY A 240 20.68 -29.83 21.08
CA GLY A 240 20.78 -31.29 21.24
C GLY A 240 19.48 -32.03 20.90
N ALA A 241 18.56 -31.39 20.16
CA ALA A 241 17.21 -31.89 19.89
C ALA A 241 17.05 -32.48 18.48
N LEU A 242 18.16 -32.93 17.87
CA LEU A 242 18.13 -33.53 16.54
C LEU A 242 17.40 -34.86 16.57
N SER A 243 16.27 -34.90 15.89
CA SER A 243 15.56 -36.12 15.51
C SER A 243 15.02 -35.95 14.09
N ALA A 244 14.78 -37.05 13.38
CA ALA A 244 14.19 -37.00 12.05
C ALA A 244 12.88 -36.19 12.04
N GLY A 245 12.00 -36.43 13.03
CA GLY A 245 10.74 -35.70 13.17
C GLY A 245 10.93 -34.20 13.41
N ALA A 246 11.85 -33.81 14.30
CA ALA A 246 12.12 -32.40 14.59
C ALA A 246 12.75 -31.68 13.39
N VAL A 247 13.67 -32.31 12.67
CA VAL A 247 14.25 -31.76 11.45
C VAL A 247 13.16 -31.56 10.39
N THR A 248 12.33 -32.58 10.13
CA THR A 248 11.23 -32.47 9.17
C THR A 248 10.25 -31.36 9.54
N ALA A 249 9.86 -31.25 10.81
CA ALA A 249 8.93 -30.21 11.27
C ALA A 249 9.51 -28.80 11.06
N VAL A 250 10.79 -28.59 11.41
CA VAL A 250 11.48 -27.31 11.19
C VAL A 250 11.57 -26.97 9.70
N LEU A 251 11.96 -27.93 8.86
CA LEU A 251 12.05 -27.74 7.41
C LEU A 251 10.69 -27.37 6.82
N VAL A 252 9.63 -28.12 7.15
CA VAL A 252 8.27 -27.83 6.67
C VAL A 252 7.84 -26.43 7.10
N PHE A 253 8.05 -26.05 8.37
CA PHE A 253 7.63 -24.74 8.87
C PHE A 253 8.36 -23.59 8.14
N THR A 254 9.69 -23.65 8.04
CA THR A 254 10.51 -22.62 7.36
C THR A 254 10.23 -22.53 5.86
N LEU A 255 10.11 -23.66 5.16
CA LEU A 255 9.82 -23.71 3.73
C LEU A 255 8.39 -23.25 3.43
N ALA A 256 7.40 -23.64 4.24
CA ALA A 256 6.03 -23.14 4.10
C ALA A 256 5.96 -21.62 4.32
N GLY A 257 6.63 -21.09 5.36
CA GLY A 257 6.70 -19.65 5.60
C GLY A 257 7.33 -18.90 4.42
N THR A 258 8.42 -19.43 3.85
CA THR A 258 9.07 -18.85 2.67
C THR A 258 8.17 -18.92 1.44
N ALA A 259 7.49 -20.04 1.21
CA ALA A 259 6.57 -20.21 0.09
C ALA A 259 5.37 -19.27 0.17
N ILE A 260 4.81 -19.05 1.37
CA ILE A 260 3.74 -18.08 1.60
C ILE A 260 4.20 -16.66 1.25
N LEU A 261 5.41 -16.26 1.68
CA LEU A 261 5.98 -14.96 1.31
C LEU A 261 6.21 -14.83 -0.21
N MET A 262 6.59 -15.91 -0.90
CA MET A 262 6.78 -15.88 -2.35
C MET A 262 5.49 -15.55 -3.13
N VAL A 263 4.31 -15.80 -2.54
CA VAL A 263 3.03 -15.51 -3.22
C VAL A 263 2.89 -14.02 -3.49
N ASP A 264 3.05 -13.16 -2.46
CA ASP A 264 3.00 -11.71 -2.65
C ASP A 264 3.77 -10.84 -1.65
N PHE A 265 5.05 -11.13 -1.44
CA PHE A 265 5.94 -10.21 -0.72
C PHE A 265 5.91 -8.79 -1.33
N ALA A 266 6.02 -8.71 -2.66
CA ALA A 266 6.14 -7.43 -3.36
C ALA A 266 4.89 -6.54 -3.18
N GLY A 267 3.69 -7.12 -3.24
CA GLY A 267 2.42 -6.41 -3.05
C GLY A 267 2.21 -5.85 -1.65
N THR A 268 3.05 -6.27 -0.68
CA THR A 268 3.07 -5.71 0.68
C THR A 268 4.11 -4.61 0.87
N THR A 269 4.81 -4.20 -0.20
CA THR A 269 5.79 -3.12 -0.18
C THR A 269 5.38 -1.98 -1.12
N PRO A 270 5.66 -0.72 -0.80
CA PRO A 270 5.36 0.41 -1.68
C PRO A 270 6.40 0.58 -2.81
N TRP A 271 7.44 -0.26 -2.87
CA TRP A 271 8.57 -0.13 -3.79
C TRP A 271 8.58 -1.15 -4.91
N LEU A 272 7.81 -2.22 -4.78
CA LEU A 272 7.79 -3.32 -5.73
C LEU A 272 6.39 -3.48 -6.32
N ALA A 273 6.33 -3.83 -7.60
CA ALA A 273 5.09 -4.26 -8.23
C ALA A 273 4.67 -5.62 -7.63
N SER A 274 3.39 -5.77 -7.26
CA SER A 274 2.86 -7.02 -6.69
C SER A 274 3.16 -8.21 -7.60
N THR A 275 3.61 -9.31 -7.01
CA THR A 275 4.05 -10.49 -7.77
C THR A 275 2.88 -11.27 -8.33
N VAL A 276 1.72 -11.20 -7.66
CA VAL A 276 0.45 -11.74 -8.15
C VAL A 276 0.05 -11.04 -9.45
N ASN A 277 0.33 -9.74 -9.57
CA ASN A 277 0.06 -8.96 -10.78
C ASN A 277 1.02 -9.28 -11.93
N THR A 278 2.26 -9.66 -11.63
CA THR A 278 3.33 -9.84 -12.63
C THR A 278 3.63 -11.29 -12.99
N LEU A 279 2.78 -12.28 -12.64
CA LEU A 279 2.90 -13.67 -13.10
C LEU A 279 2.72 -13.74 -14.64
N GLY A 280 3.78 -13.39 -15.38
CA GLY A 280 3.78 -13.33 -16.84
C GLY A 280 3.46 -11.96 -17.46
N ASN A 281 3.03 -10.96 -16.67
CA ASN A 281 2.48 -9.68 -17.17
C ASN A 281 3.31 -8.45 -16.77
N GLU A 282 4.62 -8.45 -17.02
CA GLU A 282 5.44 -7.25 -16.77
C GLU A 282 5.04 -6.12 -17.72
N ALA A 283 4.70 -4.97 -17.14
CA ALA A 283 4.23 -3.81 -17.86
C ALA A 283 5.23 -2.66 -17.76
N ARG A 284 5.56 -2.05 -18.90
CA ARG A 284 6.34 -0.81 -18.94
C ARG A 284 5.39 0.35 -19.11
N ILE A 285 5.61 1.41 -18.32
CA ILE A 285 4.92 2.67 -18.51
C ILE A 285 5.44 3.32 -19.81
N GLU A 286 4.53 3.70 -20.69
CA GLU A 286 4.82 4.31 -21.98
C GLU A 286 4.12 5.66 -22.05
N LEU A 287 4.85 6.68 -22.50
CA LEU A 287 4.33 8.01 -22.81
C LEU A 287 4.07 8.10 -24.32
N VAL A 288 2.86 8.48 -24.70
CA VAL A 288 2.48 8.86 -26.06
C VAL A 288 2.68 10.37 -26.17
N GLU A 289 3.83 10.80 -26.70
CA GLU A 289 4.28 12.19 -26.66
C GLU A 289 3.32 13.16 -27.34
N GLU A 290 2.65 12.71 -28.41
CA GLU A 290 1.69 13.47 -29.19
C GLU A 290 0.46 13.87 -28.35
N ARG A 291 0.06 13.00 -27.42
CA ARG A 291 -1.08 13.23 -26.51
C ARG A 291 -0.71 14.08 -25.30
N CYS A 292 0.59 14.20 -24.96
CA CYS A 292 1.00 14.86 -23.72
C CYS A 292 0.83 16.38 -23.80
N THR A 293 0.00 16.96 -22.94
CA THR A 293 -0.22 18.42 -22.88
C THR A 293 0.68 19.14 -21.88
N GLY A 294 1.47 18.42 -21.08
CA GLY A 294 2.32 19.01 -20.05
C GLY A 294 1.60 19.36 -18.74
N ALA A 295 0.38 18.88 -18.53
CA ALA A 295 -0.41 19.14 -17.32
C ALA A 295 0.23 18.59 -16.01
N ALA A 296 1.12 17.61 -16.13
CA ALA A 296 1.92 17.03 -15.05
C ALA A 296 1.16 16.40 -13.85
N ASP A 297 -0.17 16.18 -13.93
CA ASP A 297 -0.93 15.45 -12.91
C ASP A 297 -0.34 14.08 -12.58
N CYS A 298 0.21 13.39 -13.58
CA CYS A 298 0.90 12.11 -13.44
C CYS A 298 2.17 12.17 -12.58
N VAL A 299 2.89 13.30 -12.61
CA VAL A 299 4.06 13.57 -11.75
C VAL A 299 3.60 13.78 -10.31
N LEU A 300 2.44 14.42 -10.10
CA LEU A 300 1.91 14.72 -8.77
C LEU A 300 1.52 13.46 -8.00
N VAL A 301 1.14 12.39 -8.68
CA VAL A 301 0.60 11.17 -8.06
C VAL A 301 1.56 9.99 -8.07
N CYS A 302 2.74 10.10 -8.69
CA CYS A 302 3.70 9.00 -8.77
C CYS A 302 4.48 8.86 -7.44
N PRO A 303 4.26 7.80 -6.64
CA PRO A 303 4.91 7.65 -5.33
C PRO A 303 6.38 7.22 -5.42
N ARG A 304 6.86 6.92 -6.64
CA ARG A 304 8.21 6.47 -6.94
C ARG A 304 8.98 7.45 -7.83
N GLU A 305 8.38 8.61 -8.13
CA GLU A 305 9.02 9.67 -8.92
C GLU A 305 9.57 9.16 -10.28
N VAL A 306 8.85 8.23 -10.90
CA VAL A 306 9.17 7.66 -12.22
C VAL A 306 9.10 8.71 -13.32
N LEU A 307 8.26 9.73 -13.12
CA LEU A 307 7.91 10.75 -14.08
C LEU A 307 8.41 12.12 -13.61
N GLU A 308 8.96 12.91 -14.53
CA GLU A 308 9.38 14.29 -14.26
C GLU A 308 8.90 15.23 -15.37
N MET A 309 8.62 16.48 -15.01
CA MET A 309 8.25 17.52 -15.96
C MET A 309 9.51 18.11 -16.61
N ASP A 310 9.59 18.06 -17.93
CA ASP A 310 10.56 18.82 -18.73
C ASP A 310 9.98 20.22 -19.01
N GLY A 311 10.47 21.21 -18.29
CA GLY A 311 10.03 22.60 -18.43
C GLY A 311 10.36 23.22 -19.79
N ARG A 312 11.38 22.73 -20.50
CA ARG A 312 11.77 23.25 -21.82
C ARG A 312 10.86 22.70 -22.90
N ALA A 313 10.67 21.38 -22.92
CA ALA A 313 9.78 20.73 -23.87
C ALA A 313 8.29 20.97 -23.56
N ARG A 314 7.97 21.40 -22.33
CA ARG A 314 6.60 21.46 -21.78
C ARG A 314 5.91 20.09 -21.85
N LYS A 315 6.68 19.02 -21.62
CA LYS A 315 6.24 17.62 -21.69
C LYS A 315 6.73 16.87 -20.45
N VAL A 316 6.04 15.79 -20.11
CA VAL A 316 6.51 14.87 -19.07
C VAL A 316 7.52 13.89 -19.68
N ARG A 317 8.46 13.37 -18.88
CA ARG A 317 9.40 12.31 -19.27
C ARG A 317 9.39 11.17 -18.27
N VAL A 318 9.59 9.95 -18.76
CA VAL A 318 9.82 8.76 -17.93
C VAL A 318 11.31 8.69 -17.61
N VAL A 319 11.71 9.05 -16.39
CA VAL A 319 13.13 9.16 -16.00
C VAL A 319 13.64 7.94 -15.23
N ARG A 320 12.75 7.20 -14.56
CA ARG A 320 13.10 6.07 -13.69
C ARG A 320 12.16 4.88 -13.94
N PRO A 321 12.10 4.33 -15.16
CA PRO A 321 11.14 3.30 -15.54
C PRO A 321 11.26 2.00 -14.71
N ASP A 322 12.47 1.70 -14.23
CA ASP A 322 12.81 0.58 -13.36
C ASP A 322 12.18 0.68 -11.95
N GLN A 323 11.81 1.90 -11.52
CA GLN A 323 11.15 2.12 -10.23
C GLN A 323 9.61 2.08 -10.33
N CYS A 324 9.07 1.80 -11.50
CA CYS A 324 7.63 1.68 -11.70
C CYS A 324 7.07 0.47 -10.95
N ILE A 325 6.05 0.72 -10.13
CA ILE A 325 5.33 -0.29 -9.35
C ILE A 325 3.98 -0.67 -9.97
N GLU A 326 3.75 -0.26 -11.22
CA GLU A 326 2.57 -0.64 -12.02
C GLU A 326 1.20 -0.27 -11.39
N CYS A 327 1.17 0.69 -10.46
CA CYS A 327 -0.05 1.05 -9.74
C CYS A 327 -1.14 1.72 -10.61
N GLY A 328 -0.77 2.31 -11.75
CA GLY A 328 -1.67 2.97 -12.70
C GLY A 328 -2.17 4.36 -12.30
N ALA A 329 -1.78 4.91 -11.15
CA ALA A 329 -2.19 6.25 -10.73
C ALA A 329 -1.90 7.33 -11.80
N CYS A 330 -0.71 7.29 -12.41
CA CYS A 330 -0.33 8.25 -13.44
C CYS A 330 -1.19 8.17 -14.71
N VAL A 331 -1.69 6.98 -15.05
CA VAL A 331 -2.54 6.74 -16.21
C VAL A 331 -3.95 7.24 -15.93
N VAL A 332 -4.55 6.84 -14.80
CA VAL A 332 -5.91 7.24 -14.40
C VAL A 332 -6.03 8.76 -14.33
N GLN A 333 -5.03 9.43 -13.76
CA GLN A 333 -5.05 10.88 -13.54
C GLN A 333 -4.62 11.72 -14.74
N CYS A 334 -4.17 11.12 -15.85
CA CYS A 334 -3.72 11.88 -17.00
C CYS A 334 -4.91 12.56 -17.71
N PRO A 335 -4.94 13.89 -17.86
CA PRO A 335 -6.02 14.61 -18.54
C PRO A 335 -6.24 14.26 -20.00
N SER A 336 -5.17 13.88 -20.67
CA SER A 336 -5.08 13.79 -22.12
C SER A 336 -4.72 12.38 -22.58
N ASP A 337 -4.83 11.39 -21.67
CA ASP A 337 -4.67 9.98 -21.99
C ASP A 337 -3.34 9.65 -22.68
N ALA A 338 -2.30 10.36 -22.23
CA ALA A 338 -0.95 10.29 -22.79
C ALA A 338 -0.08 9.18 -22.19
N LEU A 339 -0.54 8.47 -21.16
CA LEU A 339 0.21 7.41 -20.50
C LEU A 339 -0.53 6.09 -20.61
N ARG A 340 0.19 5.00 -20.88
CA ARG A 340 -0.38 3.65 -20.97
C ARG A 340 0.62 2.61 -20.50
N PHE A 341 0.15 1.37 -20.29
CA PHE A 341 1.02 0.25 -20.01
C PHE A 341 1.20 -0.63 -21.25
N ARG A 342 2.45 -0.99 -21.56
CA ARG A 342 2.78 -1.97 -22.59
C ARG A 342 3.39 -3.21 -21.95
N PHE A 343 2.82 -4.37 -22.25
CA PHE A 343 3.31 -5.65 -21.77
C PHE A 343 4.42 -6.20 -22.66
N ALA A 344 5.25 -7.09 -22.11
CA ALA A 344 6.34 -7.73 -22.85
C ALA A 344 5.88 -8.52 -24.09
N ASP A 345 4.64 -9.01 -24.10
CA ASP A 345 4.02 -9.74 -25.22
C ASP A 345 3.33 -8.81 -26.26
N GLY A 346 3.51 -7.49 -26.14
CA GLY A 346 2.99 -6.51 -27.08
C GLY A 346 1.57 -6.01 -26.77
N ARG A 347 0.85 -6.62 -25.82
CA ARG A 347 -0.45 -6.09 -25.36
C ARG A 347 -0.30 -4.69 -24.78
N VAL A 348 -1.35 -3.88 -24.91
CA VAL A 348 -1.41 -2.53 -24.38
C VAL A 348 -2.65 -2.38 -23.50
N ALA A 349 -2.47 -1.85 -22.30
CA ALA A 349 -3.58 -1.40 -21.46
C ALA A 349 -3.71 0.12 -21.58
N GLU A 350 -4.73 0.54 -22.32
CA GLU A 350 -5.08 1.94 -22.54
C GLU A 350 -5.74 2.57 -21.29
N PRO A 351 -5.74 3.91 -21.18
CA PRO A 351 -6.30 4.62 -20.02
C PRO A 351 -7.74 4.25 -19.67
N GLU A 352 -8.59 4.09 -20.68
CA GLU A 352 -9.99 3.70 -20.51
C GLU A 352 -10.11 2.37 -19.77
N THR A 353 -9.34 1.36 -20.16
CA THR A 353 -9.28 0.06 -19.47
C THR A 353 -8.91 0.24 -18.00
N LEU A 354 -7.94 1.10 -17.68
CA LEU A 354 -7.53 1.34 -16.30
C LEU A 354 -8.60 2.04 -15.45
N ARG A 355 -9.42 2.92 -16.06
CA ARG A 355 -10.51 3.62 -15.37
C ARG A 355 -11.74 2.74 -15.17
N THR A 356 -12.07 1.89 -16.14
CA THR A 356 -13.30 1.07 -16.14
C THR A 356 -13.11 -0.33 -15.56
N THR A 357 -11.87 -0.77 -15.32
CA THR A 357 -11.61 -2.08 -14.73
C THR A 357 -10.77 -2.03 -13.46
N ARG A 358 -11.06 -2.97 -12.56
CA ARG A 358 -10.38 -3.15 -11.29
C ARG A 358 -9.63 -4.47 -11.27
N MET A 359 -8.65 -4.49 -10.40
CA MET A 359 -7.75 -5.62 -10.23
C MET A 359 -8.48 -6.75 -9.49
N ASN A 360 -8.53 -7.93 -10.10
CA ASN A 360 -9.01 -9.13 -9.41
C ASN A 360 -7.95 -9.69 -8.45
N MET A 361 -8.29 -10.75 -7.71
CA MET A 361 -7.37 -11.45 -6.79
C MET A 361 -6.14 -12.05 -7.49
N LEU A 362 -6.15 -12.18 -8.83
CA LEU A 362 -5.04 -12.65 -9.65
C LEU A 362 -4.27 -11.49 -10.29
N GLY A 363 -4.50 -10.26 -9.85
CA GLY A 363 -3.78 -9.08 -10.32
C GLY A 363 -4.14 -8.62 -11.73
N ARG A 364 -5.21 -9.16 -12.32
CA ARG A 364 -5.68 -8.81 -13.66
C ARG A 364 -6.79 -7.79 -13.61
N ARG A 365 -6.67 -6.75 -14.43
CA ARG A 365 -7.69 -5.72 -14.66
C ARG A 365 -8.82 -6.27 -15.52
N THR A 366 -9.79 -6.90 -14.87
CA THR A 366 -10.88 -7.66 -15.53
C THR A 366 -12.24 -7.47 -14.88
N VAL A 367 -12.27 -7.00 -13.63
CA VAL A 367 -13.52 -6.68 -12.94
C VAL A 367 -14.01 -5.34 -13.45
N ARG A 368 -15.10 -5.29 -14.20
CA ARG A 368 -15.69 -4.02 -14.63
C ARG A 368 -16.26 -3.27 -13.43
N VAL A 369 -16.15 -1.95 -13.49
CA VAL A 369 -16.87 -1.05 -12.59
C VAL A 369 -18.23 -0.83 -13.22
N ASP A 370 -19.29 -1.20 -12.53
CA ASP A 370 -20.64 -0.87 -12.96
C ASP A 370 -20.82 0.66 -12.87
N GLU A 371 -21.35 1.26 -13.94
CA GLU A 371 -21.53 2.72 -14.10
C GLU A 371 -22.59 3.32 -13.16
#